data_AF-A0A4R2L1P0-F1
#
_entry.id   AF-A0A4R2L1P0-F1
#
_cell.length_a   1.000
_cell.length_b   1.000
_cell.length_c   1.000
_cell.angle_alpha   90.00
_cell.angle_beta   90.00
_cell.angle_gamma   90.00
#
_symmetry.space_group_name_H-M   'P 1'
#
loop_
_entity.id
_entity.type
_entity.pdbx_description
1 polymer ?
#
loop_
_entity_poly.entity_id
_entity_poly.type
_entity_poly.pdbx_seq_one_letter_code
_entity_poly.pdbx_strand_id
1 'polypeptide(L)'
;MSRVLIVLLLIAVGVWIVGRLRRSRRARPQAPTEYRRTVRCRHCGVHLPAERALTGGDGQPYCCEEHRRSAAAARPTDRSE
;
A
#
# COMPACT_ATOMS: atom_id res chain seq x y z
N MET A 1 1.46 2.96 33.54
CA MET A 1 0.76 3.72 32.48
C MET A 1 1.71 4.22 31.37
N SER A 2 3.01 4.35 31.63
CA SER A 2 4.06 4.73 30.65
C SER A 2 4.26 3.75 29.48
N ARG A 3 3.98 2.46 29.67
CA ARG A 3 4.10 1.45 28.61
C ARG A 3 3.19 1.73 27.40
N VAL A 4 1.99 2.25 27.65
CA VAL A 4 1.02 2.56 26.59
C VAL A 4 1.47 3.78 25.78
N LEU A 5 2.05 4.79 26.46
CA LEU A 5 2.60 5.97 25.80
C LEU A 5 3.75 5.62 24.84
N ILE A 6 4.64 4.71 25.27
CA ILE A 6 5.76 4.24 24.42
C ILE A 6 5.22 3.52 23.18
N VAL A 7 4.24 2.63 23.36
CA VAL A 7 3.63 1.89 22.24
C VAL A 7 2.94 2.85 21.26
N LEU A 8 2.16 3.82 21.77
CA LEU A 8 1.53 4.84 20.93
C LEU A 8 2.54 5.64 20.14
N LEU A 9 3.65 6.04 20.79
CA LEU A 9 4.71 6.80 20.16
C LEU A 9 5.43 5.99 19.08
N LEU A 10 5.73 4.71 19.33
CA LEU A 10 6.33 3.82 18.32
C LEU A 10 5.40 3.62 17.11
N ILE A 11 4.10 3.45 17.33
CA ILE A 11 3.12 3.31 16.24
C ILE A 11 3.05 4.61 15.42
N ALA A 12 2.95 5.76 16.09
CA ALA A 12 2.90 7.07 15.42
C ALA A 12 4.16 7.32 14.58
N VAL A 13 5.34 7.02 15.12
CA VAL A 13 6.63 7.14 14.41
C VAL A 13 6.70 6.17 13.23
N GLY A 14 6.27 4.92 13.41
CA GLY A 14 6.22 3.93 12.33
C GLY A 14 5.35 4.40 11.16
N VAL A 15 4.12 4.86 11.46
CA VAL A 15 3.20 5.39 10.44
C VAL A 15 3.76 6.65 9.78
N TRP A 16 4.39 7.54 10.55
CA TRP A 16 4.99 8.77 10.04
C TRP A 16 6.19 8.51 9.12
N ILE A 17 7.10 7.60 9.49
CA ILE A 17 8.25 7.21 8.67
C ILE A 17 7.77 6.55 7.39
N VAL A 18 6.79 5.64 7.46
CA VAL A 18 6.20 5.01 6.27
C VAL A 18 5.54 6.05 5.37
N GLY A 19 4.78 6.99 5.93
CA GLY A 19 4.17 8.10 5.18
C GLY A 19 5.23 9.00 4.51
N ARG A 20 6.32 9.30 5.22
CA ARG A 20 7.41 10.15 4.73
C ARG A 20 8.22 9.46 3.64
N LEU A 21 8.56 8.18 3.80
CA LEU A 21 9.30 7.41 2.80
C LEU A 21 8.46 7.20 1.52
N ARG A 22 7.14 7.01 1.67
CA ARG A 22 6.17 6.98 0.55
C ARG A 22 6.09 8.33 -0.18
N ARG A 23 6.31 9.45 0.51
CA ARG A 23 6.34 10.80 -0.08
C ARG A 23 7.67 11.13 -0.75
N SER A 24 8.80 10.67 -0.22
CA SER A 24 10.11 10.78 -0.90
C SER A 24 10.18 9.94 -2.18
N ARG A 25 9.55 8.75 -2.23
CA ARG A 25 9.38 8.01 -3.49
C ARG A 25 8.36 8.63 -4.46
N ARG A 26 7.61 9.68 -4.05
CA ARG A 26 6.75 10.50 -4.92
C ARG A 26 7.50 11.68 -5.56
N ALA A 27 8.76 11.96 -5.19
CA ALA A 27 9.50 13.11 -5.69
C ALA A 27 10.16 12.89 -7.07
N ARG A 28 9.40 12.41 -8.05
CA ARG A 28 9.72 12.68 -9.46
C ARG A 28 8.63 13.61 -10.01
N PRO A 29 8.95 14.88 -10.35
CA PRO A 29 7.98 15.82 -10.86
C PRO A 29 7.37 15.36 -12.20
N GLN A 30 6.16 15.86 -12.44
CA GLN A 30 5.16 15.43 -13.41
C GLN A 30 5.59 15.53 -14.88
N ALA A 31 5.07 14.61 -15.70
CA ALA A 31 4.68 14.94 -17.07
C ALA A 31 3.16 15.17 -17.10
N PRO A 32 2.65 16.07 -17.97
CA PRO A 32 1.32 16.65 -17.84
C PRO A 32 0.22 15.68 -18.27
N THR A 33 -0.88 15.71 -17.53
CA THR A 33 -2.26 15.54 -18.03
C THR A 33 -2.51 14.42 -19.04
N GLU A 34 -2.29 13.18 -18.64
CA GLU A 34 -3.14 12.11 -19.16
C GLU A 34 -4.02 11.64 -18.01
N TYR A 35 -5.29 11.38 -18.30
CA TYR A 35 -6.30 10.88 -17.36
C TYR A 35 -5.85 9.51 -16.84
N ARG A 36 -4.89 9.52 -15.90
CA ARG A 36 -4.24 8.32 -15.39
C ARG A 36 -5.25 7.58 -14.56
N ARG A 37 -5.71 6.44 -15.10
CA ARG A 37 -6.62 5.51 -14.43
C ARG A 37 -6.18 5.34 -12.98
N THR A 38 -6.95 5.87 -12.04
CA THR A 38 -6.66 5.71 -10.61
C THR A 38 -7.28 4.41 -10.14
N VAL A 39 -6.47 3.58 -9.50
CA VAL A 39 -6.92 2.29 -8.96
C VAL A 39 -6.82 2.31 -7.44
N ARG A 40 -7.69 1.54 -6.80
CA ARG A 40 -7.80 1.48 -5.34
C ARG A 40 -7.11 0.23 -4.82
N CYS A 41 -6.15 0.41 -3.92
CA CYS A 41 -5.49 -0.69 -3.20
C CYS A 41 -6.54 -1.60 -2.52
N ARG A 42 -6.53 -2.91 -2.81
CA ARG A 42 -7.50 -3.85 -2.21
C ARG A 42 -7.33 -4.01 -0.70
N HIS A 43 -6.09 -4.00 -0.22
CA HIS A 43 -5.75 -4.22 1.20
C HIS A 43 -5.95 -2.98 2.08
N CYS A 44 -5.71 -1.79 1.52
CA CYS A 44 -5.56 -0.55 2.28
C CYS A 44 -6.52 0.56 1.83
N GLY A 45 -7.24 0.35 0.74
CA GLY A 45 -8.25 1.28 0.24
C GLY A 45 -7.72 2.60 -0.33
N VAL A 46 -6.40 2.81 -0.37
CA VAL A 46 -5.80 4.05 -0.89
C VAL A 46 -5.90 4.13 -2.42
N HIS A 47 -6.20 5.33 -2.93
CA HIS A 47 -6.19 5.62 -4.37
C HIS A 47 -4.77 5.94 -4.83
N LEU A 48 -4.34 5.29 -5.92
CA LEU A 48 -3.01 5.44 -6.52
C LEU A 48 -3.13 5.36 -8.06
N PRO A 49 -2.21 5.95 -8.85
CA PRO A 49 -2.24 5.78 -10.29
C PRO A 49 -1.99 4.32 -10.70
N ALA A 50 -2.72 3.81 -11.70
CA ALA A 50 -2.64 2.42 -12.18
C ALA A 50 -1.22 1.99 -12.54
N GLU A 51 -0.44 2.87 -13.16
CA GLU A 51 0.96 2.60 -13.54
C GLU A 51 1.91 2.31 -12.35
N ARG A 52 1.53 2.73 -11.14
CA ARG A 52 2.28 2.53 -9.90
C ARG A 52 1.64 1.46 -9.04
N ALA A 53 0.52 0.89 -9.47
CA ALA A 53 -0.12 -0.20 -8.77
C ALA A 53 0.61 -1.50 -9.12
N LEU A 54 1.01 -2.23 -8.09
CA LEU A 54 1.53 -3.58 -8.25
C LEU A 54 0.34 -4.52 -8.35
N THR A 55 0.18 -5.17 -9.50
CA THR A 55 -0.84 -6.21 -9.64
C THR A 55 -0.40 -7.45 -8.85
N GLY A 56 -1.24 -7.89 -7.93
CA GLY A 56 -1.04 -9.14 -7.19
C GLY A 56 -1.33 -10.37 -8.03
N GLY A 57 -0.97 -11.55 -7.51
CA GLY A 57 -1.29 -12.83 -8.16
C GLY A 57 -2.79 -13.07 -8.36
N ASP A 58 -3.62 -12.28 -7.69
CA ASP A 58 -5.07 -12.23 -7.78
C ASP A 58 -5.63 -11.20 -8.78
N GLY A 59 -4.76 -10.53 -9.54
CA GLY A 59 -5.17 -9.52 -10.51
C GLY A 59 -5.63 -8.19 -9.89
N GLN A 60 -5.52 -8.03 -8.55
CA GLN A 60 -5.92 -6.81 -7.87
C GLN A 60 -4.74 -5.83 -7.70
N PRO A 61 -5.00 -4.51 -7.69
CA PRO A 61 -3.97 -3.50 -7.51
C PRO A 61 -3.59 -3.31 -6.02
N TYR A 62 -2.28 -3.26 -5.76
CA TYR A 62 -1.69 -3.05 -4.42
C TYR A 62 -0.69 -1.88 -4.43
N CYS A 63 -0.58 -1.18 -3.29
CA CYS A 63 0.31 -0.04 -3.17
C CYS A 63 1.76 -0.40 -2.81
N CYS A 64 2.02 -1.62 -2.35
CA CYS A 64 3.34 -2.12 -1.98
C CYS A 64 3.37 -3.65 -2.03
N GLU A 65 4.58 -4.23 -2.11
CA GLU A 65 4.77 -5.68 -2.18
C GLU A 65 4.33 -6.39 -0.90
N GLU A 66 4.45 -5.75 0.27
CA GLU A 66 3.95 -6.33 1.52
C GLU A 66 2.44 -6.56 1.46
N HIS A 67 1.65 -5.57 1.05
CA HIS A 67 0.20 -5.75 0.90
C HIS A 67 -0.15 -6.79 -0.16
N ARG A 68 0.62 -6.85 -1.26
CA ARG A 68 0.47 -7.90 -2.28
C ARG A 68 0.73 -9.28 -1.67
N ARG A 69 1.78 -9.40 -0.86
CA ARG A 69 2.19 -10.65 -0.21
C ARG A 69 1.21 -11.06 0.89
N SER A 70 0.73 -10.12 1.70
CA SER A 70 -0.33 -10.35 2.70
C SER A 70 -1.62 -10.81 2.04
N ALA A 71 -2.00 -10.22 0.90
CA ALA A 71 -3.18 -10.65 0.16
C ALA A 71 -2.99 -12.01 -0.54
N ALA A 72 -1.79 -12.31 -1.04
CA ALA A 72 -1.45 -13.62 -1.58
C ALA A 72 -1.43 -14.70 -0.47
N ALA A 73 -0.90 -14.38 0.71
CA ALA A 73 -0.86 -15.27 1.87
C ALA A 73 -2.25 -15.47 2.50
N ALA A 74 -3.12 -14.45 2.44
CA ALA A 74 -4.50 -14.54 2.89
C ALA A 74 -5.42 -15.30 1.92
N ARG A 75 -4.92 -15.69 0.74
CA ARG A 75 -5.64 -16.55 -0.20
C ARG A 75 -5.16 -17.99 -0.01
N PRO A 76 -5.75 -18.77 0.91
CA PRO A 76 -5.71 -20.21 0.75
C PRO A 76 -6.37 -20.49 -0.59
N THR A 77 -5.72 -21.30 -1.40
CA THR A 77 -6.22 -21.82 -2.66
C THR A 77 -7.55 -22.51 -2.41
N ASP A 78 -8.65 -21.77 -2.54
CA ASP A 78 -9.95 -22.30 -2.89
C ASP A 78 -9.82 -22.78 -4.35
N ARG A 79 -9.35 -24.02 -4.49
CA ARG A 79 -9.58 -24.86 -5.66
C ARG A 79 -9.98 -26.23 -5.12
N SER A 80 -11.16 -26.24 -4.53
CA SER A 80 -12.07 -27.37 -4.61
C SER A 80 -12.77 -27.23 -5.96
N GLU A 81 -12.30 -27.96 -6.97
CA GLU A 81 -13.03 -28.42 -8.16
C GLU A 81 -12.09 -29.30 -9.01
#